data_AF-A0AAF0RLZ2-F1
#
_entry.id   AF-A0AAF0RLZ2-F1
#
_cell.length_a   1.000
_cell.length_b   1.000
_cell.length_c   1.000
_cell.angle_alpha   90.00
_cell.angle_beta   90.00
_cell.angle_gamma   90.00
#
_symmetry.space_group_name_H-M   'P 1'
#
loop_
_entity.id
_entity.type
_entity.pdbx_description
1 polymer ?
#
loop_
_entity_poly.entity_id
_entity_poly.type
_entity_poly.pdbx_seq_one_letter_code
_entity_poly.pdbx_strand_id
1 'polypeptide(L)'
;MPEFADPYVDPGTGVLRNLVGARTQEELDRLEANLALARYAELKLDPVRPTGDEQHLREIHRRLFQDVYDWAGHFRTVEISKGGDHFAPVALLRSGFAFRHLAEANNLRNLAEDDFIDALAEHFEEVNFLHPFREGNGRTQRLFWRQLSKAAGHEVDLTLLTPEENIAVSRAAAHGDLHPLREAVRRCLVQGPPPAPRAQRPTPSPKQGRRPTGSPKGSGGQFTGLERPESDVHLGDD
;
A
#
# COMPACT_ATOMS: atom_id res chain seq x y z
N MET A 1 21.84 24.07 -29.91
CA MET A 1 21.09 23.68 -28.71
C MET A 1 22.12 23.14 -27.74
N PRO A 2 22.31 23.68 -26.54
CA PRO A 2 23.15 23.02 -25.55
C PRO A 2 22.59 21.61 -25.32
N GLU A 3 23.49 20.62 -25.29
CA GLU A 3 23.16 19.24 -24.99
C GLU A 3 22.54 19.19 -23.59
N PHE A 4 21.37 18.57 -23.46
CA PHE A 4 20.71 18.44 -22.17
C PHE A 4 21.56 17.56 -21.26
N ALA A 5 22.15 18.14 -20.22
CA ALA A 5 22.89 17.40 -19.20
C ALA A 5 21.92 16.90 -18.13
N ASP A 6 21.91 15.60 -17.88
CA ASP A 6 21.14 15.00 -16.78
C ASP A 6 21.64 15.61 -15.45
N PRO A 7 20.81 16.41 -14.74
CA PRO A 7 21.19 17.08 -13.52
C PRO A 7 21.33 16.11 -12.36
N TYR A 8 21.19 14.80 -12.52
CA TYR A 8 21.49 13.80 -11.49
C TYR A 8 22.88 13.19 -11.67
N VAL A 9 23.51 13.36 -12.83
CA VAL A 9 24.84 12.81 -13.13
C VAL A 9 25.92 13.81 -12.76
N ASP A 10 26.97 13.33 -12.11
CA ASP A 10 28.18 14.10 -11.85
C ASP A 10 29.01 14.19 -13.16
N PRO A 11 29.26 15.40 -13.69
CA PRO A 11 29.94 15.56 -14.97
C PRO A 11 31.43 15.17 -14.95
N GLY A 12 32.05 15.08 -13.77
CA GLY A 12 33.46 14.70 -13.63
C GLY A 12 33.69 13.18 -13.57
N THR A 13 32.66 12.41 -13.22
CA THR A 13 32.74 10.96 -13.04
C THR A 13 31.81 10.18 -13.96
N GLY A 14 30.75 10.81 -14.47
CA GLY A 14 29.73 10.18 -15.30
C GLY A 14 28.76 9.26 -14.54
N VAL A 15 28.87 9.18 -13.21
CA VAL A 15 27.94 8.42 -12.35
C VAL A 15 26.93 9.34 -11.70
N LEU A 16 25.86 8.79 -11.12
CA LEU A 16 24.92 9.59 -10.34
C LEU A 16 25.63 10.27 -9.17
N ARG A 17 25.32 11.56 -8.95
CA ARG A 17 25.73 12.27 -7.73
C ARG A 17 25.23 11.49 -6.53
N ASN A 18 26.14 11.25 -5.58
CA ASN A 18 25.88 10.39 -4.45
C ASN A 18 26.59 10.90 -3.19
N LEU A 19 26.03 10.58 -2.03
CA LEU A 19 26.52 10.99 -0.70
C LEU A 19 27.65 10.09 -0.18
N VAL A 20 27.84 8.92 -0.80
CA VAL A 20 28.84 7.92 -0.39
C VAL A 20 30.23 8.17 -1.00
N GLY A 21 30.36 9.19 -1.85
CA GLY A 21 31.63 9.57 -2.49
C GLY A 21 32.11 8.62 -3.58
N ALA A 22 31.24 7.74 -4.08
CA ALA A 22 31.57 6.79 -5.13
C ALA A 22 31.88 7.52 -6.44
N ARG A 23 32.96 7.11 -7.12
CA ARG A 23 33.42 7.73 -8.38
C ARG A 23 33.30 6.84 -9.60
N THR A 24 32.94 5.57 -9.41
CA THR A 24 32.71 4.59 -10.48
C THR A 24 31.35 3.92 -10.31
N GLN A 25 30.78 3.41 -11.40
CA GLN A 25 29.46 2.77 -11.36
C GLN A 25 29.48 1.52 -10.48
N GLU A 26 30.52 0.70 -10.58
CA GLU A 26 30.68 -0.50 -9.77
C GLU A 26 30.75 -0.19 -8.26
N GLU A 27 31.46 0.88 -7.89
CA GLU A 27 31.54 1.32 -6.50
C GLU A 27 30.18 1.82 -5.99
N LEU A 28 29.49 2.63 -6.80
CA LEU A 28 28.16 3.14 -6.49
C LEU A 28 27.16 2.00 -6.32
N ASP A 29 27.10 1.06 -7.27
CA ASP A 29 26.19 -0.09 -7.24
C ASP A 29 26.38 -0.92 -5.98
N ARG A 30 27.63 -1.21 -5.61
CA ARG A 30 27.97 -2.00 -4.42
C ARG A 30 27.58 -1.28 -3.13
N LEU A 31 27.93 0.00 -2.99
CA LEU A 31 27.64 0.78 -1.78
C LEU A 31 26.14 1.03 -1.63
N GLU A 32 25.46 1.39 -2.72
CA GLU A 32 24.01 1.57 -2.75
C GLU A 32 23.29 0.28 -2.37
N ALA A 33 23.66 -0.86 -2.95
CA ALA A 33 23.03 -2.15 -2.65
C ALA A 33 23.17 -2.52 -1.17
N ASN A 34 24.36 -2.33 -0.58
CA ASN A 34 24.61 -2.63 0.83
C ASN A 34 23.78 -1.74 1.77
N LEU A 35 23.75 -0.42 1.53
CA LEU A 35 23.00 0.53 2.35
C LEU A 35 21.49 0.32 2.20
N ALA A 36 21.00 0.14 0.96
CA ALA A 36 19.60 -0.14 0.69
C ALA A 36 19.14 -1.45 1.35
N LEU A 37 20.01 -2.48 1.43
CA LEU A 37 19.70 -3.72 2.13
C LEU A 37 19.54 -3.52 3.64
N ALA A 38 20.42 -2.73 4.26
CA ALA A 38 20.29 -2.37 5.68
C ALA A 38 18.98 -1.61 5.95
N ARG A 39 18.66 -0.60 5.12
CA ARG A 39 17.41 0.16 5.23
C ARG A 39 16.17 -0.67 4.96
N TYR A 40 16.25 -1.62 4.05
CA TYR A 40 15.18 -2.58 3.80
C TYR A 40 14.90 -3.45 5.03
N ALA A 41 15.93 -3.89 5.75
CA ALA A 41 15.76 -4.63 7.01
C ALA A 41 15.10 -3.77 8.11
N GLU A 42 15.49 -2.50 8.23
CA GLU A 42 14.82 -1.56 9.14
C GLU A 42 13.35 -1.35 8.78
N LEU A 43 13.03 -1.16 7.49
CA LEU A 43 11.66 -1.00 6.99
C LEU A 43 10.78 -2.25 7.15
N LYS A 44 11.38 -3.43 7.34
CA LYS A 44 10.63 -4.64 7.70
C LYS A 44 10.19 -4.64 9.17
N LEU A 45 11.00 -4.04 10.06
CA LEU A 45 10.71 -3.95 11.49
C LEU A 45 9.80 -2.76 11.82
N ASP A 46 10.03 -1.65 11.14
CA ASP A 46 9.29 -0.40 11.29
C ASP A 46 8.80 0.05 9.90
N PRO A 47 7.70 -0.54 9.39
CA PRO A 47 7.17 -0.21 8.07
C PRO A 47 6.55 1.19 8.06
N VAL A 48 6.63 1.83 6.89
CA VAL A 48 5.86 3.04 6.62
C VAL A 48 4.37 2.70 6.68
N ARG A 49 3.54 3.66 7.14
CA ARG A 49 2.10 3.45 7.16
C ARG A 49 1.59 3.27 5.71
N PRO A 50 0.86 2.18 5.41
CA PRO A 50 0.40 1.89 4.05
C PRO A 50 -0.85 2.70 3.69
N THR A 51 -0.68 3.99 3.42
CA THR A 51 -1.77 4.89 3.03
C THR A 51 -2.17 4.74 1.56
N GLY A 52 -1.30 4.15 0.73
CA GLY A 52 -1.55 3.93 -0.71
C GLY A 52 -1.37 5.18 -1.57
N ASP A 53 -0.85 6.28 -1.01
CA ASP A 53 -0.65 7.54 -1.70
C ASP A 53 0.82 7.78 -2.09
N GLU A 54 1.07 8.94 -2.71
CA GLU A 54 2.43 9.35 -3.08
C GLU A 54 3.37 9.56 -1.88
N GLN A 55 2.85 9.97 -0.71
CA GLN A 55 3.68 10.20 0.47
C GLN A 55 4.20 8.87 1.01
N HIS A 56 3.37 7.83 1.01
CA HIS A 56 3.77 6.46 1.32
C HIS A 56 4.90 5.98 0.41
N LEU A 57 4.76 6.14 -0.92
CA LEU A 57 5.79 5.72 -1.87
C LEU A 57 7.10 6.52 -1.70
N ARG A 58 6.99 7.84 -1.53
CA ARG A 58 8.14 8.74 -1.36
C ARG A 58 8.88 8.49 -0.07
N GLU A 59 8.18 8.21 1.02
CA GLU A 59 8.80 7.93 2.31
C GLU A 59 9.56 6.59 2.28
N ILE A 60 9.03 5.56 1.61
CA ILE A 60 9.77 4.32 1.37
C ILE A 60 11.06 4.60 0.59
N HIS A 61 10.97 5.34 -0.52
CA HIS A 61 12.15 5.68 -1.31
C HIS A 61 13.16 6.49 -0.50
N ARG A 62 12.69 7.49 0.26
CA ARG A 62 13.53 8.30 1.13
C ARG A 62 14.29 7.39 2.09
N ARG A 63 13.60 6.53 2.83
CA ARG A 63 14.23 5.65 3.81
C ARG A 63 15.21 4.64 3.20
N LEU A 64 14.91 4.11 2.01
CA LEU A 64 15.80 3.18 1.31
C LEU A 64 17.11 3.84 0.86
N PHE A 65 17.06 5.10 0.41
CA PHE A 65 18.15 5.73 -0.34
C PHE A 65 18.71 7.00 0.32
N GLN A 66 18.26 7.38 1.52
CA GLN A 66 18.68 8.61 2.22
C GLN A 66 20.19 8.72 2.46
N ASP A 67 20.90 7.59 2.54
CA ASP A 67 22.35 7.57 2.74
C ASP A 67 23.14 7.61 1.42
N VAL A 68 22.46 7.47 0.28
CA VAL A 68 23.09 7.37 -1.05
C VAL A 68 22.80 8.61 -1.88
N TYR A 69 21.56 9.11 -1.87
CA TYR A 69 21.12 10.21 -2.74
C TYR A 69 20.53 11.36 -1.96
N ASP A 70 20.98 12.58 -2.24
CA ASP A 70 20.41 13.82 -1.72
C ASP A 70 18.95 14.03 -2.18
N TRP A 71 18.58 13.47 -3.33
CA TRP A 71 17.24 13.49 -3.88
C TRP A 71 16.34 12.34 -3.41
N ALA A 72 16.78 11.49 -2.45
CA ALA A 72 15.95 10.39 -1.96
C ALA A 72 14.55 10.87 -1.50
N GLY A 73 13.48 10.26 -2.02
CA GLY A 73 12.09 10.65 -1.74
C GLY A 73 11.54 11.78 -2.61
N HIS A 74 12.36 12.32 -3.52
CA HIS A 74 11.94 13.33 -4.49
C HIS A 74 11.70 12.68 -5.85
N PHE A 75 10.60 13.08 -6.49
CA PHE A 75 10.32 12.66 -7.85
C PHE A 75 11.37 13.19 -8.83
N ARG A 76 11.60 12.45 -9.90
CA ARG A 76 12.52 12.84 -10.97
C ARG A 76 12.04 14.11 -11.66
N THR A 77 13.01 14.89 -12.13
CA THR A 77 12.77 16.11 -12.92
C THR A 77 13.20 15.95 -14.38
N VAL A 78 13.56 14.74 -14.80
CA VAL A 78 14.01 14.41 -16.15
C VAL A 78 13.23 13.24 -16.72
N GLU A 79 13.18 13.17 -18.04
CA GLU A 79 12.64 12.00 -18.73
C GLU A 79 13.61 10.83 -18.66
N ILE A 80 13.06 9.63 -18.56
CA ILE A 80 13.81 8.39 -18.47
C ILE A 80 13.15 7.31 -19.33
N SER A 81 13.96 6.37 -19.79
CA SER A 81 13.52 5.19 -20.51
C SER A 81 14.34 3.98 -20.06
N LYS A 82 13.81 2.78 -20.32
CA LYS A 82 14.51 1.53 -20.04
C LYS A 82 14.36 0.57 -21.21
N GLY A 83 15.47 0.20 -21.84
CA GLY A 83 15.46 -0.73 -22.96
C GLY A 83 14.71 -0.22 -24.20
N GLY A 84 14.60 1.10 -24.36
CA GLY A 84 13.85 1.75 -25.45
C GLY A 84 12.45 2.21 -25.05
N ASP A 85 11.88 1.67 -23.97
CA ASP A 85 10.54 2.00 -23.51
C ASP A 85 10.58 3.26 -22.62
N HIS A 86 9.83 4.29 -23.01
CA HIS A 86 9.73 5.53 -22.23
C HIS A 86 8.72 5.38 -21.09
N PHE A 87 9.10 5.88 -19.92
CA PHE A 87 8.16 6.05 -18.80
C PHE A 87 7.33 7.32 -18.98
N ALA A 88 6.38 7.54 -18.08
CA ALA A 88 5.49 8.70 -18.11
C ALA A 88 6.26 10.03 -18.24
N PRO A 89 5.77 11.03 -19.00
CA PRO A 89 6.32 12.38 -18.93
C PRO A 89 6.35 12.92 -17.50
N VAL A 90 7.38 13.70 -17.13
CA VAL A 90 7.51 14.31 -15.77
C VAL A 90 6.25 15.09 -15.38
N ALA A 91 5.57 15.70 -16.34
CA ALA A 91 4.32 16.42 -16.11
C ALA A 91 3.20 15.55 -15.51
N LEU A 92 3.15 14.25 -15.85
CA LEU A 92 2.14 13.32 -15.32
C LEU A 92 2.38 12.96 -13.85
N LEU A 93 3.62 13.03 -13.35
CA LEU A 93 3.93 12.73 -11.94
C LEU A 93 3.12 13.61 -10.98
N ARG A 94 2.84 14.86 -11.38
CA ARG A 94 2.08 15.84 -10.57
C ARG A 94 0.57 15.64 -10.63
N SER A 95 0.06 14.81 -11.54
CA SER A 95 -1.37 14.57 -11.66
C SER A 95 -1.92 13.66 -10.56
N GLY A 96 -1.05 12.85 -9.93
CA GLY A 96 -1.42 11.87 -8.91
C GLY A 96 -2.40 10.80 -9.37
N PHE A 97 -2.58 10.60 -10.70
CA PHE A 97 -3.67 9.77 -11.22
C PHE A 97 -3.65 8.34 -10.67
N ALA A 98 -2.48 7.68 -10.67
CA ALA A 98 -2.36 6.30 -10.20
C ALA A 98 -2.75 6.15 -8.72
N PHE A 99 -2.37 7.11 -7.88
CA PHE A 99 -2.73 7.10 -6.46
C PHE A 99 -4.20 7.44 -6.22
N ARG A 100 -4.82 8.27 -7.08
CA ARG A 100 -6.27 8.51 -7.02
C ARG A 100 -7.05 7.26 -7.41
N HIS A 101 -6.68 6.60 -8.52
CA HIS A 101 -7.33 5.36 -8.95
C HIS A 101 -7.20 4.27 -7.88
N LEU A 102 -6.03 4.15 -7.25
CA LEU A 102 -5.81 3.20 -6.15
C LEU A 102 -6.66 3.52 -4.90
N ALA A 103 -6.83 4.80 -4.58
CA ALA A 103 -7.71 5.23 -3.49
C ALA A 103 -9.19 4.96 -3.81
N GLU A 104 -9.63 5.17 -5.05
CA GLU A 104 -10.96 4.83 -5.55
C GLU A 104 -11.23 3.31 -5.48
N ALA A 105 -10.19 2.50 -5.71
CA ALA A 105 -10.19 1.05 -5.48
C ALA A 105 -10.05 0.65 -4.00
N ASN A 106 -10.30 1.57 -3.07
CA ASN A 106 -10.22 1.35 -1.62
C ASN A 106 -8.87 0.75 -1.16
N ASN A 107 -7.78 1.12 -1.82
CA ASN A 107 -6.44 0.58 -1.58
C ASN A 107 -6.40 -0.95 -1.59
N LEU A 108 -7.13 -1.57 -2.53
CA LEU A 108 -7.25 -3.02 -2.74
C LEU A 108 -7.92 -3.80 -1.60
N ARG A 109 -8.48 -3.11 -0.60
CA ARG A 109 -9.12 -3.75 0.55
C ARG A 109 -10.49 -4.30 0.20
N ASN A 110 -10.88 -5.38 0.89
CA ASN A 110 -12.18 -6.06 0.75
C ASN A 110 -12.39 -6.75 -0.61
N LEU A 111 -11.31 -7.13 -1.30
CA LEU A 111 -11.35 -7.90 -2.54
C LEU A 111 -11.10 -9.39 -2.24
N ALA A 112 -11.81 -10.26 -2.96
CA ALA A 112 -11.46 -11.68 -3.03
C ALA A 112 -10.10 -11.86 -3.71
N GLU A 113 -9.46 -13.01 -3.56
CA GLU A 113 -8.10 -13.25 -4.05
C GLU A 113 -7.95 -12.96 -5.55
N ASP A 114 -8.85 -13.49 -6.39
CA ASP A 114 -8.79 -13.25 -7.85
C ASP A 114 -9.00 -11.77 -8.20
N ASP A 115 -10.02 -11.11 -7.61
CA ASP A 115 -10.27 -9.68 -7.82
C ASP A 115 -9.10 -8.81 -7.33
N PHE A 116 -8.44 -9.23 -6.25
CA PHE A 116 -7.25 -8.58 -5.72
C PHE A 116 -6.06 -8.71 -6.67
N ILE A 117 -5.83 -9.90 -7.24
CA ILE A 117 -4.75 -10.13 -8.21
C ILE A 117 -4.95 -9.24 -9.44
N ASP A 118 -6.17 -9.18 -9.96
CA ASP A 118 -6.51 -8.36 -11.12
C ASP A 118 -6.32 -6.86 -10.85
N ALA A 119 -6.89 -6.36 -9.75
CA ALA A 119 -6.76 -4.95 -9.37
C ALA A 119 -5.30 -4.58 -9.05
N LEU A 120 -4.55 -5.46 -8.37
CA LEU A 120 -3.15 -5.21 -8.07
C LEU A 120 -2.33 -5.13 -9.36
N ALA A 121 -2.55 -6.00 -10.34
CA ALA A 121 -1.81 -5.96 -11.60
C ALA A 121 -2.06 -4.66 -12.37
N GLU A 122 -3.31 -4.17 -12.40
CA GLU A 122 -3.67 -2.90 -13.04
C GLU A 122 -2.97 -1.71 -12.38
N HIS A 123 -3.11 -1.56 -11.06
CA HIS A 123 -2.51 -0.43 -10.35
C HIS A 123 -0.99 -0.55 -10.23
N PHE A 124 -0.44 -1.77 -10.21
CA PHE A 124 1.00 -1.99 -10.29
C PHE A 124 1.55 -1.37 -11.56
N GLU A 125 0.90 -1.62 -12.70
CA GLU A 125 1.38 -1.06 -13.96
C GLU A 125 1.22 0.46 -14.03
N GLU A 126 0.14 1.03 -13.49
CA GLU A 126 0.00 2.50 -13.43
C GLU A 126 1.17 3.16 -12.68
N VAL A 127 1.56 2.61 -11.52
CA VAL A 127 2.69 3.12 -10.73
C VAL A 127 4.04 2.81 -11.41
N ASN A 128 4.16 1.65 -12.06
CA ASN A 128 5.36 1.27 -12.79
C ASN A 128 5.59 2.17 -14.01
N PHE A 129 4.54 2.50 -14.76
CA PHE A 129 4.55 3.46 -15.86
C PHE A 129 4.93 4.87 -15.40
N LEU A 130 4.43 5.33 -14.24
CA LEU A 130 4.86 6.61 -13.66
C LEU A 130 6.38 6.67 -13.48
N HIS A 131 6.98 5.58 -13.00
CA HIS A 131 8.42 5.45 -12.71
C HIS A 131 8.99 6.70 -12.00
N PRO A 132 8.47 7.01 -10.80
CA PRO A 132 8.51 8.37 -10.28
C PRO A 132 9.89 8.88 -9.84
N PHE A 133 10.88 8.03 -9.64
CA PHE A 133 12.20 8.41 -9.15
C PHE A 133 13.28 8.28 -10.23
N ARG A 134 14.44 8.93 -10.03
CA ARG A 134 15.56 8.86 -10.99
C ARG A 134 16.23 7.48 -11.01
N GLU A 135 16.32 6.84 -9.85
CA GLU A 135 16.82 5.46 -9.66
C GLU A 135 16.10 4.87 -8.44
N GLY A 136 16.06 3.54 -8.28
CA GLY A 136 15.48 2.89 -7.10
C GLY A 136 13.99 2.56 -7.17
N ASN A 137 13.33 2.80 -8.31
CA ASN A 137 11.90 2.58 -8.52
C ASN A 137 11.44 1.15 -8.15
N GLY A 138 12.08 0.12 -8.71
CA GLY A 138 11.66 -1.26 -8.48
C GLY A 138 11.80 -1.70 -7.02
N ARG A 139 12.87 -1.27 -6.32
CA ARG A 139 13.07 -1.58 -4.88
C ARG A 139 12.01 -0.89 -4.01
N THR A 140 11.69 0.35 -4.34
CA THR A 140 10.64 1.12 -3.66
C THR A 140 9.27 0.49 -3.88
N GLN A 141 8.91 0.18 -5.14
CA GLN A 141 7.61 -0.39 -5.48
C GLN A 141 7.39 -1.77 -4.83
N ARG A 142 8.42 -2.64 -4.77
CA ARG A 142 8.29 -3.93 -4.08
C ARG A 142 7.90 -3.78 -2.62
N LEU A 143 8.46 -2.81 -1.90
CA LEU A 143 8.06 -2.53 -0.52
C LEU A 143 6.67 -1.90 -0.43
N PHE A 144 6.36 -0.96 -1.31
CA PHE A 144 5.05 -0.31 -1.37
C PHE A 144 3.93 -1.33 -1.56
N TRP A 145 4.05 -2.19 -2.57
CA TRP A 145 3.07 -3.23 -2.84
C TRP A 145 3.02 -4.27 -1.73
N ARG A 146 4.16 -4.72 -1.20
CA ARG A 146 4.16 -5.62 -0.04
C ARG A 146 3.40 -5.06 1.16
N GLN A 147 3.62 -3.79 1.51
CA GLN A 147 2.96 -3.14 2.65
C GLN A 147 1.46 -2.92 2.37
N LEU A 148 1.11 -2.47 1.17
CA LEU A 148 -0.27 -2.20 0.79
C LEU A 148 -1.10 -3.49 0.70
N SER A 149 -0.58 -4.50 0.02
CA SER A 149 -1.22 -5.83 -0.09
C SER A 149 -1.44 -6.43 1.30
N LYS A 150 -0.43 -6.38 2.17
CA LYS A 150 -0.55 -6.88 3.55
C LYS A 150 -1.66 -6.15 4.33
N ALA A 151 -1.78 -4.83 4.14
CA ALA A 151 -2.86 -4.04 4.73
C ALA A 151 -4.25 -4.34 4.11
N ALA A 152 -4.29 -4.88 2.90
CA ALA A 152 -5.50 -5.38 2.24
C ALA A 152 -5.87 -6.83 2.62
N GLY A 153 -5.02 -7.51 3.39
CA GLY A 153 -5.24 -8.89 3.84
C GLY A 153 -4.60 -9.96 2.95
N HIS A 154 -3.80 -9.54 1.96
CA HIS A 154 -3.13 -10.43 1.00
C HIS A 154 -1.61 -10.23 1.10
N GLU A 155 -0.83 -11.24 1.47
CA GLU A 155 0.62 -11.08 1.54
C GLU A 155 1.27 -11.47 0.21
N VAL A 156 1.85 -10.50 -0.50
CA VAL A 156 2.55 -10.72 -1.78
C VAL A 156 4.04 -10.47 -1.59
N ASP A 157 4.87 -11.46 -1.93
CA ASP A 157 6.33 -11.32 -1.92
C ASP A 157 6.92 -11.36 -3.34
N LEU A 158 6.97 -10.20 -3.98
CA LEU A 158 7.55 -10.03 -5.32
C LEU A 158 9.09 -10.22 -5.35
N THR A 159 9.75 -10.45 -4.21
CA THR A 159 11.17 -10.83 -4.19
C THR A 159 11.41 -12.27 -4.64
N LEU A 160 10.33 -13.06 -4.78
CA LEU A 160 10.38 -14.42 -5.30
C LEU A 160 10.58 -14.49 -6.83
N LEU A 161 10.36 -13.39 -7.55
CA LEU A 161 10.64 -13.31 -8.99
C LEU A 161 12.14 -13.12 -9.22
N THR A 162 12.70 -13.82 -10.21
CA THR A 162 14.07 -13.50 -10.66
C THR A 162 14.10 -12.12 -11.33
N PRO A 163 15.28 -11.47 -11.44
CA PRO A 163 15.40 -10.22 -12.18
C PRO A 163 14.87 -10.30 -13.62
N GLU A 164 15.14 -11.41 -14.31
CA GLU A 164 14.72 -11.66 -15.69
C GLU A 164 13.21 -11.81 -15.80
N GLU A 165 12.59 -12.59 -14.89
CA GLU A 165 11.13 -12.73 -14.82
C GLU A 165 10.46 -11.38 -14.56
N ASN A 166 10.97 -10.61 -13.59
CA ASN A 166 10.41 -9.30 -13.25
C ASN A 166 10.49 -8.33 -14.44
N ILE A 167 11.60 -8.34 -15.19
CA ILE A 167 11.76 -7.52 -16.39
C ILE A 167 10.77 -7.97 -17.48
N ALA A 168 10.65 -9.28 -17.73
CA ALA A 168 9.77 -9.81 -18.76
C ALA A 168 8.30 -9.47 -18.47
N VAL A 169 7.86 -9.67 -17.23
CA VAL A 169 6.51 -9.37 -16.77
C VAL A 169 6.21 -7.88 -16.86
N SER A 170 7.13 -7.02 -16.39
CA SER A 170 6.93 -5.56 -16.46
C SER A 170 6.87 -5.06 -17.90
N ARG A 171 7.67 -5.65 -18.81
CA ARG A 171 7.65 -5.29 -20.24
C ARG A 171 6.36 -5.74 -20.91
N ALA A 172 5.82 -6.92 -20.58
CA ALA A 172 4.54 -7.37 -21.12
C ALA A 172 3.42 -6.42 -20.69
N ALA A 173 3.38 -6.05 -19.40
CA ALA A 173 2.43 -5.12 -18.84
C ALA A 173 2.48 -3.73 -19.52
N ALA A 174 3.69 -3.19 -19.73
CA ALA A 174 3.89 -1.93 -20.43
C ALA A 174 3.38 -1.94 -21.89
N HIS A 175 3.28 -3.12 -22.51
CA HIS A 175 2.73 -3.31 -23.85
C HIS A 175 1.24 -3.73 -23.84
N GLY A 176 0.57 -3.61 -22.70
CA GLY A 176 -0.87 -3.87 -22.56
C GLY A 176 -1.24 -5.31 -22.22
N ASP A 177 -0.27 -6.20 -22.02
CA ASP A 177 -0.51 -7.58 -21.59
C ASP A 177 -0.23 -7.75 -20.09
N LEU A 178 -1.29 -7.63 -19.28
CA LEU A 178 -1.23 -7.83 -17.83
C LEU A 178 -1.29 -9.31 -17.42
N HIS A 179 -1.52 -10.25 -18.33
CA HIS A 179 -1.66 -11.67 -17.97
C HIS A 179 -0.40 -12.24 -17.28
N PRO A 180 0.84 -12.01 -17.78
CA PRO A 180 2.05 -12.47 -17.10
C PRO A 180 2.21 -11.87 -15.69
N LEU A 181 1.76 -10.62 -15.49
CA LEU A 181 1.82 -9.96 -14.19
C LEU A 181 0.85 -10.59 -13.19
N ARG A 182 -0.38 -10.88 -13.61
CA ARG A 182 -1.36 -11.61 -12.80
C ARG A 182 -0.84 -12.97 -12.36
N GLU A 183 -0.26 -13.75 -13.28
CA GLU A 183 0.33 -15.06 -12.96
C GLU A 183 1.53 -14.93 -12.02
N ALA A 184 2.37 -13.91 -12.20
CA ALA A 184 3.48 -13.63 -11.30
C ALA A 184 2.99 -13.29 -9.88
N VAL A 185 1.98 -12.43 -9.75
CA VAL A 185 1.37 -12.06 -8.47
C VAL A 185 0.76 -13.30 -7.80
N ARG A 186 0.02 -14.13 -8.54
CA ARG A 186 -0.57 -15.36 -8.02
C ARG A 186 0.49 -16.32 -7.45
N ARG A 187 1.63 -16.48 -8.14
CA ARG A 187 2.77 -17.28 -7.64
C ARG A 187 3.44 -16.66 -6.41
N CYS A 188 3.42 -15.34 -6.30
CA CYS A 188 4.05 -14.59 -5.22
C CYS A 188 3.15 -14.40 -3.98
N LEU A 189 1.90 -14.86 -4.02
CA LEU A 189 1.03 -14.87 -2.85
C LEU A 189 1.62 -15.82 -1.80
N VAL A 190 1.99 -15.26 -0.66
CA VAL A 190 2.38 -16.02 0.52
C VAL A 190 1.11 -16.60 1.10
N GLN A 191 0.95 -17.92 0.99
CA GLN A 191 -0.17 -18.59 1.66
C GLN A 191 0.00 -18.43 3.17
N GLY A 192 -0.86 -17.61 3.77
CA GLY A 192 -1.04 -17.59 5.22
C GLY A 192 -1.72 -18.88 5.69
N PRO A 193 -1.67 -19.21 6.99
CA PRO A 193 -2.61 -20.19 7.53
C PRO A 193 -4.04 -19.74 7.19
N PRO A 194 -4.97 -20.68 6.92
CA PRO A 194 -6.33 -20.33 6.51
C PRO A 194 -6.94 -19.35 7.53
N PRO A 195 -7.74 -18.37 7.06
CA PRO A 195 -8.38 -17.43 7.97
C PRO A 195 -9.14 -18.21 9.02
N ALA A 196 -8.96 -17.85 10.30
CA ALA A 196 -9.75 -18.41 11.37
C ALA A 196 -11.23 -18.34 10.97
N PRO A 197 -12.01 -19.43 11.10
CA PRO A 197 -13.39 -19.44 10.66
C PRO A 197 -14.09 -18.24 11.29
N ARG A 198 -14.74 -17.41 10.46
CA ARG A 198 -15.53 -16.27 10.91
C ARG A 198 -16.37 -16.75 12.10
N ALA A 199 -16.16 -16.15 13.27
CA ALA A 199 -17.00 -16.41 14.42
C ALA A 199 -18.44 -16.25 13.96
N GLN A 200 -19.20 -17.34 13.99
CA GLN A 200 -20.61 -17.28 13.68
C GLN A 200 -21.20 -16.23 14.61
N ARG A 201 -21.83 -15.21 14.02
CA ARG A 201 -22.64 -14.26 14.79
C ARG A 201 -23.52 -15.11 15.70
N PRO A 202 -23.52 -14.88 17.03
CA PRO A 202 -24.34 -15.67 17.92
C PRO A 202 -25.77 -15.61 17.40
N THR A 203 -26.32 -16.78 17.13
CA THR A 203 -27.74 -16.92 16.78
C THR A 203 -28.54 -16.30 17.92
N PRO A 204 -29.52 -15.42 17.62
CA PRO A 204 -30.35 -14.86 18.68
C PRO A 204 -31.04 -16.02 19.40
N SER A 205 -30.83 -16.12 20.71
CA SER A 205 -31.44 -17.16 21.53
C SER A 205 -32.96 -17.13 21.36
N PRO A 206 -33.62 -18.29 21.28
CA PRO A 206 -35.08 -18.33 21.17
C PRO A 206 -35.68 -17.70 22.42
N LYS A 207 -36.57 -16.71 22.22
CA LYS A 207 -37.35 -16.07 23.28
C LYS A 207 -38.04 -17.18 24.09
N GLN A 208 -37.64 -17.34 25.35
CA GLN A 208 -38.34 -18.24 26.26
C GLN A 208 -39.80 -17.79 26.38
N GLY A 209 -40.71 -18.68 25.98
CA GLY A 209 -42.14 -18.48 26.14
C GLY A 209 -42.49 -18.24 27.60
N ARG A 210 -43.26 -17.19 27.86
CA ARG A 210 -43.86 -16.93 29.17
C ARG A 210 -44.73 -18.13 29.57
N ARG A 211 -44.38 -18.79 30.67
CA ARG A 211 -45.30 -19.67 31.39
C ARG A 211 -46.36 -18.83 32.10
N PRO A 212 -47.62 -19.28 32.17
CA PRO A 212 -48.65 -18.61 32.95
C PRO A 212 -48.39 -18.86 34.45
N THR A 213 -48.37 -17.80 35.24
CA THR A 213 -48.30 -17.86 36.70
C THR A 213 -49.70 -18.10 37.27
N GLY A 214 -49.86 -19.21 38.00
CA GLY A 214 -51.03 -19.50 38.81
C GLY A 214 -51.02 -18.70 40.11
N SER A 215 -52.18 -18.13 40.45
CA SER A 215 -52.47 -17.40 41.69
C SER A 215 -52.40 -18.27 42.95
N PRO A 216 -52.20 -17.63 44.11
CA PRO A 216 -53.02 -17.95 45.27
C PRO A 216 -53.73 -16.70 45.83
N LYS A 217 -54.96 -16.92 46.32
CA LYS A 217 -55.80 -15.94 47.01
C LYS A 217 -55.30 -15.71 48.45
N GLY A 218 -55.43 -14.48 48.95
CA GLY A 218 -56.15 -14.23 50.20
C GLY A 218 -55.47 -13.38 51.29
N SER A 219 -56.08 -12.20 51.53
CA SER A 219 -56.08 -11.35 52.76
C SER A 219 -54.80 -10.57 53.09
N GLY A 220 -54.80 -9.30 53.50
CA GLY A 220 -55.83 -8.29 53.77
C GLY A 220 -55.18 -7.03 54.39
N GLY A 221 -55.86 -5.87 54.33
CA GLY A 221 -55.51 -4.59 55.02
C GLY A 221 -54.72 -3.59 54.16
N GLN A 222 -55.33 -2.56 53.55
CA GLN A 222 -55.90 -1.28 54.04
C GLN A 222 -54.91 -0.08 54.04
N PHE A 223 -55.35 1.00 53.35
CA PHE A 223 -55.06 2.44 53.50
C PHE A 223 -53.60 2.92 53.23
N THR A 224 -53.25 4.04 52.56
CA THR A 224 -53.91 5.21 51.92
C THR A 224 -52.84 6.08 51.24
N GLY A 225 -53.23 6.91 50.26
CA GLY A 225 -52.60 8.21 49.93
C GLY A 225 -51.83 8.25 48.59
N LEU A 226 -52.33 8.95 47.55
CA LEU A 226 -52.06 10.36 47.18
C LEU A 226 -50.58 10.55 46.73
N GLU A 227 -50.17 11.09 45.58
CA GLU A 227 -50.71 12.01 44.55
C GLU A 227 -50.00 11.77 43.19
N ARG A 228 -50.51 12.42 42.13
CA ARG A 228 -49.90 12.54 40.78
C ARG A 228 -49.01 13.83 40.70
N PRO A 229 -48.68 14.38 39.50
CA PRO A 229 -47.64 14.02 38.52
C PRO A 229 -46.73 15.24 38.19
N GLU A 230 -46.13 15.26 36.98
CA GLU A 230 -45.43 16.39 36.30
C GLU A 230 -43.93 16.50 36.65
N SER A 231 -43.00 16.90 35.76
CA SER A 231 -43.06 17.80 34.61
C SER A 231 -41.80 17.68 33.72
N ASP A 232 -41.97 17.96 32.41
CA ASP A 232 -41.21 18.84 31.51
C ASP A 232 -39.66 18.77 31.38
N VAL A 233 -39.10 18.55 30.17
CA VAL A 233 -38.84 19.46 29.00
C VAL A 233 -37.73 20.50 29.21
N HIS A 234 -36.59 20.34 28.50
CA HIS A 234 -35.81 21.37 27.74
C HIS A 234 -34.54 20.68 27.17
N LEU A 235 -34.22 20.64 25.87
CA LEU A 235 -33.86 21.69 24.88
C LEU A 235 -32.73 22.63 25.33
N GLY A 236 -31.67 22.71 24.51
CA GLY A 236 -30.57 23.66 24.64
C GLY A 236 -29.40 23.31 23.71
N ASP A 237 -29.37 24.01 22.59
CA ASP A 237 -28.32 24.06 21.56
C ASP A 237 -26.99 24.63 22.07
N ASP A 238 -25.88 24.17 21.48
CA ASP A 238 -24.81 24.98 20.84
C ASP A 238 -23.76 24.06 20.18
#